data_AF-A0A7S4UPM3-F1
#
_entry.id   AF-A0A7S4UPM3-F1
#
_cell.length_a   1.000
_cell.length_b   1.000
_cell.length_c   1.000
_cell.angle_alpha   90.00
_cell.angle_beta   90.00
_cell.angle_gamma   90.00
#
_symmetry.space_group_name_H-M   'P 1'
#
loop_
_entity.id
_entity.type
_entity.pdbx_description
1 polymer ?
#
loop_
_entity_poly.entity_id
_entity_poly.type
_entity_poly.pdbx_seq_one_letter_code
_entity_poly.pdbx_strand_id
1 'polypeptide(L)'
;MRRIFNTRLNFICVVLTIFNLHHVWSSENIYGETLEQCSHSGMALTGYTRDGYCTDINGDTGSHHICIDLSSTTGGNFCSVTGQSDWCSSSMTCHDGGGLCPVQDWCVCQWAFASYLQYAGGCDKIQDLVCEAINMQAALAYKSMAGITKYDNALRCIESRCGVSLSKTGTSALLAKAMNNKAGIVYASSLLIAASAVAFFTWNRTQQMQGKREHLVK
;
A
#
# COMPACT_ATOMS: atom_id res chain seq x y z
N MET A 1 -62.09 -12.26 -24.05
CA MET A 1 -60.86 -13.05 -24.30
C MET A 1 -59.68 -12.37 -23.66
N ARG A 2 -58.99 -13.10 -22.75
CA ARG A 2 -57.55 -13.09 -22.37
C ARG A 2 -56.71 -11.92 -22.95
N ARG A 3 -55.87 -11.21 -22.19
CA ARG A 3 -54.79 -11.76 -21.34
C ARG A 3 -54.43 -10.83 -20.19
N ILE A 4 -54.31 -11.45 -19.02
CA ILE A 4 -53.55 -11.03 -17.85
C ILE A 4 -52.06 -10.98 -18.25
N PHE A 5 -51.36 -9.89 -17.93
CA PHE A 5 -49.90 -9.90 -17.79
C PHE A 5 -49.53 -9.48 -16.37
N ASN A 6 -49.48 -10.50 -15.51
CA ASN A 6 -48.57 -10.65 -14.38
C ASN A 6 -47.14 -10.70 -14.98
N THR A 7 -46.04 -10.22 -14.41
CA THR A 7 -45.46 -10.48 -13.09
C THR A 7 -44.17 -9.64 -13.01
N ARG A 8 -43.99 -8.92 -11.91
CA ARG A 8 -42.72 -8.72 -11.16
C ARG A 8 -41.41 -8.98 -11.92
N LEU A 9 -40.90 -7.95 -12.60
CA LEU A 9 -39.47 -7.80 -12.87
C LEU A 9 -38.91 -6.81 -11.82
N ASN A 10 -37.69 -7.03 -11.36
CA ASN A 10 -36.93 -6.23 -10.36
C ASN A 10 -36.95 -6.71 -8.90
N PHE A 11 -36.72 -8.01 -8.67
CA PHE A 11 -36.26 -8.47 -7.34
C PHE A 11 -35.00 -9.35 -7.40
N ILE A 12 -34.26 -9.35 -8.51
CA ILE A 12 -32.96 -10.01 -8.63
C ILE A 12 -31.95 -8.98 -9.18
N CYS A 13 -31.58 -8.02 -8.35
CA CYS A 13 -30.36 -7.24 -8.57
C CYS A 13 -29.72 -6.71 -7.27
N VAL A 14 -30.19 -7.18 -6.09
CA VAL A 14 -29.72 -6.70 -4.78
C VAL A 14 -28.78 -7.71 -4.09
N VAL A 15 -28.47 -8.85 -4.72
CA VAL A 15 -27.64 -9.91 -4.11
C VAL A 15 -26.19 -9.94 -4.64
N LEU A 16 -25.80 -9.03 -5.55
CA LEU A 16 -24.43 -9.00 -6.12
C LEU A 16 -23.52 -7.88 -5.58
N THR A 17 -23.88 -7.20 -4.50
CA THR A 17 -23.06 -6.10 -3.94
C THR A 17 -22.36 -6.41 -2.61
N ILE A 18 -22.36 -7.66 -2.13
CA ILE A 18 -21.74 -8.05 -0.84
C ILE A 18 -20.39 -8.78 -0.98
N PHE A 19 -19.79 -8.84 -2.17
CA PHE A 19 -18.38 -9.25 -2.32
C PHE A 19 -17.57 -8.22 -3.09
N ASN A 20 -17.73 -6.95 -2.71
CA ASN A 20 -16.62 -6.02 -2.81
C ASN A 20 -15.64 -6.35 -1.67
N LEU A 21 -14.94 -7.47 -1.80
CA LEU A 21 -13.63 -7.62 -1.20
C LEU A 21 -12.77 -6.54 -1.87
N HIS A 22 -12.83 -5.32 -1.33
CA HIS A 22 -11.79 -4.35 -1.62
C HIS A 22 -10.52 -5.01 -1.14
N HIS A 23 -9.66 -5.40 -2.09
CA HIS A 23 -8.28 -5.74 -1.82
C HIS A 23 -7.65 -4.49 -1.21
N VAL A 24 -7.70 -4.40 0.13
CA VAL A 24 -7.07 -3.29 0.83
C VAL A 24 -5.58 -3.59 0.84
N TRP A 25 -4.87 -3.12 -0.20
CA TRP A 25 -3.41 -3.08 -0.17
C TRP A 25 -2.97 -2.37 1.10
N SER A 26 -2.03 -2.95 1.83
CA SER A 26 -1.48 -2.31 3.02
C SER A 26 -0.70 -1.08 2.57
N SER A 27 -1.31 0.08 2.72
CA SER A 27 -0.77 1.38 2.33
C SER A 27 -0.23 2.15 3.54
N GLU A 28 0.23 1.45 4.58
CA GLU A 28 0.79 2.07 5.76
C GLU A 28 2.28 1.82 5.88
N ASN A 29 3.02 2.87 6.28
CA ASN A 29 4.42 2.75 6.64
C ASN A 29 4.57 2.23 8.08
N ILE A 30 5.81 1.95 8.51
CA ILE A 30 6.13 1.48 9.87
C ILE A 30 5.75 2.44 11.02
N TYR A 31 5.40 3.69 10.73
CA TYR A 31 4.86 4.64 11.71
C TYR A 31 3.34 4.47 11.92
N GLY A 32 2.68 3.71 11.02
CA GLY A 32 1.23 3.60 10.92
C GLY A 32 0.61 4.82 10.23
N GLU A 33 1.38 5.52 9.41
CA GLU A 33 0.96 6.62 8.55
C GLU A 33 0.84 6.13 7.10
N THR A 34 0.41 6.98 6.17
CA THR A 34 0.36 6.62 4.75
C THR A 34 1.75 6.26 4.23
N LEU A 35 1.85 5.17 3.46
CA LEU A 35 3.08 4.73 2.83
C LEU A 35 3.58 5.78 1.84
N GLU A 36 4.78 6.28 2.05
CA GLU A 36 5.42 7.24 1.15
C GLU A 36 6.10 6.55 -0.04
N GLN A 37 6.36 7.32 -1.10
CA GLN A 37 7.13 6.83 -2.24
C GLN A 37 8.54 6.47 -1.81
N CYS A 38 9.06 5.37 -2.34
CA CYS A 38 10.44 4.97 -2.15
C CYS A 38 11.35 5.64 -3.17
N SER A 39 10.99 5.65 -4.46
CA SER A 39 11.77 6.38 -5.46
C SER A 39 11.07 7.64 -5.96
N HIS A 40 11.85 8.63 -6.39
CA HIS A 40 11.37 9.95 -6.81
C HIS A 40 11.98 10.37 -8.16
N SER A 41 11.60 11.58 -8.62
CA SER A 41 12.18 12.20 -9.81
C SER A 41 13.71 12.19 -9.80
N GLY A 42 14.32 11.80 -10.91
CA GLY A 42 15.78 11.63 -11.04
C GLY A 42 16.33 10.27 -10.56
N MET A 43 15.49 9.40 -9.98
CA MET A 43 15.84 8.03 -9.61
C MET A 43 15.21 7.01 -10.56
N ALA A 44 15.75 5.80 -10.57
CA ALA A 44 15.08 4.67 -11.20
C ALA A 44 13.72 4.36 -10.55
N LEU A 45 12.73 3.93 -11.34
CA LEU A 45 11.41 3.55 -10.86
C LEU A 45 11.48 2.20 -10.11
N THR A 46 11.21 2.24 -8.80
CA THR A 46 11.25 1.06 -7.93
C THR A 46 9.85 0.45 -7.69
N GLY A 47 9.76 -0.52 -6.79
CA GLY A 47 8.53 -1.22 -6.41
C GLY A 47 8.29 -2.45 -7.29
N TYR A 48 7.72 -3.52 -6.72
CA TYR A 48 7.43 -4.77 -7.45
C TYR A 48 6.55 -4.51 -8.69
N THR A 49 5.56 -3.65 -8.54
CA THR A 49 4.62 -3.18 -9.57
C THR A 49 5.17 -2.05 -10.44
N ARG A 50 6.37 -1.54 -10.14
CA ARG A 50 6.97 -0.35 -10.76
C ARG A 50 6.07 0.88 -10.66
N ASP A 51 5.54 1.13 -9.46
CA ASP A 51 4.75 2.32 -9.11
C ASP A 51 5.51 3.31 -8.19
N GLY A 52 6.75 2.98 -7.82
CA GLY A 52 7.58 3.78 -6.92
C GLY A 52 7.36 3.51 -5.43
N TYR A 53 6.47 2.58 -5.06
CA TYR A 53 6.15 2.26 -3.66
C TYR A 53 6.55 0.82 -3.30
N CYS A 54 6.83 0.60 -2.01
CA CYS A 54 7.09 -0.74 -1.47
C CYS A 54 5.76 -1.41 -1.05
N THR A 55 4.81 -1.46 -1.99
CA THR A 55 3.42 -1.87 -1.74
C THR A 55 3.30 -3.37 -1.47
N ASP A 56 2.45 -3.73 -0.50
CA ASP A 56 2.04 -5.12 -0.28
C ASP A 56 0.98 -5.55 -1.29
N ILE A 57 1.35 -6.48 -2.16
CA ILE A 57 0.48 -7.00 -3.22
C ILE A 57 0.62 -8.51 -3.35
N ASN A 58 -0.52 -9.16 -3.62
CA ASN A 58 -0.55 -10.58 -3.92
C ASN A 58 0.31 -10.92 -5.14
N GLY A 59 1.14 -11.95 -5.01
CA GLY A 59 2.04 -12.41 -6.07
C GLY A 59 3.47 -11.90 -5.95
N ASP A 60 3.72 -10.88 -5.12
CA ASP A 60 5.07 -10.53 -4.72
C ASP A 60 5.60 -11.54 -3.70
N THR A 61 6.20 -12.62 -4.20
CA THR A 61 6.80 -13.69 -3.38
C THR A 61 8.01 -13.20 -2.57
N GLY A 62 8.64 -12.10 -2.98
CA GLY A 62 9.76 -11.48 -2.30
C GLY A 62 9.33 -10.56 -1.16
N SER A 63 8.10 -10.04 -1.22
CA SER A 63 7.57 -9.01 -0.33
C SER A 63 8.53 -7.83 -0.28
N HIS A 64 8.60 -7.07 -1.38
CA HIS A 64 9.47 -5.91 -1.58
C HIS A 64 9.00 -4.72 -0.74
N HIS A 65 9.02 -4.89 0.58
CA HIS A 65 8.43 -3.99 1.56
C HIS A 65 9.44 -3.06 2.23
N ILE A 66 10.75 -3.24 1.99
CA ILE A 66 11.82 -2.46 2.62
C ILE A 66 12.41 -1.50 1.60
N CYS A 67 12.30 -0.20 1.84
CA CYS A 67 13.02 0.81 1.05
C CYS A 67 14.41 1.06 1.67
N ILE A 68 15.46 0.90 0.86
CA ILE A 68 16.86 1.17 1.22
C ILE A 68 17.38 2.29 0.32
N ASP A 69 18.10 3.25 0.90
CA ASP A 69 18.89 4.22 0.15
C ASP A 69 20.19 3.55 -0.32
N LEU A 70 20.19 3.04 -1.55
CA LEU A 70 21.38 2.39 -2.13
C LEU A 70 22.46 3.40 -2.55
N SER A 71 22.17 4.71 -2.52
CA SER A 71 23.15 5.77 -2.77
C SER A 71 23.95 6.13 -1.51
N SER A 72 23.43 5.80 -0.32
CA SER A 72 24.12 6.00 0.95
C SER A 72 25.48 5.29 0.96
N THR A 73 26.48 6.00 1.49
CA THR A 73 27.85 5.49 1.69
C THR A 73 28.07 4.89 3.08
N THR A 74 27.01 4.84 3.90
CA THR A 74 27.02 4.17 5.20
C THR A 74 27.03 2.64 4.99
N GLY A 75 27.92 1.92 5.65
CA GLY A 75 27.95 0.46 5.58
C GLY A 75 28.41 -0.11 4.22
N GLY A 76 28.20 -1.42 4.02
CA GLY A 76 28.58 -2.12 2.78
C GLY A 76 27.44 -2.15 1.78
N ASN A 77 27.72 -2.03 0.48
CA ASN A 77 26.71 -2.05 -0.59
C ASN A 77 25.82 -3.32 -0.55
N PHE A 78 24.50 -3.15 -0.67
CA PHE A 78 23.52 -4.25 -0.62
C PHE A 78 23.83 -5.41 -1.57
N CYS A 79 24.05 -5.12 -2.86
CA CYS A 79 24.31 -6.14 -3.87
C CYS A 79 25.59 -6.92 -3.57
N SER A 80 26.66 -6.20 -3.23
CA SER A 80 27.95 -6.81 -2.87
C SER A 80 27.84 -7.71 -1.63
N VAL A 81 27.24 -7.21 -0.54
CA VAL A 81 27.13 -7.96 0.72
C VAL A 81 26.20 -9.18 0.59
N THR A 82 25.15 -9.09 -0.22
CA THR A 82 24.23 -10.21 -0.47
C THR A 82 24.72 -11.18 -1.55
N GLY A 83 25.82 -10.87 -2.23
CA GLY A 83 26.38 -11.70 -3.32
C GLY A 83 25.54 -11.69 -4.60
N GLN A 84 24.68 -10.68 -4.79
CA GLN A 84 23.89 -10.51 -6.00
C GLN A 84 24.73 -9.86 -7.11
N SER A 85 24.23 -9.93 -8.35
CA SER A 85 24.80 -9.11 -9.42
C SER A 85 24.69 -7.62 -9.06
N ASP A 86 25.63 -6.80 -9.53
CA ASP A 86 25.70 -5.37 -9.21
C ASP A 86 24.67 -4.54 -10.00
N TRP A 87 23.39 -4.84 -9.80
CA TRP A 87 22.29 -4.01 -10.30
C TRP A 87 22.13 -2.73 -9.46
N CYS A 88 22.64 -2.71 -8.23
CA CYS A 88 22.61 -1.55 -7.34
C CYS A 88 23.33 -0.33 -7.95
N SER A 89 24.38 -0.55 -8.75
CA SER A 89 25.13 0.52 -9.42
C SER A 89 24.65 0.82 -10.85
N SER A 90 23.55 0.19 -11.28
CA SER A 90 23.05 0.31 -12.65
C SER A 90 22.12 1.52 -12.85
N SER A 91 21.71 1.75 -14.08
CA SER A 91 20.63 2.68 -14.41
C SER A 91 19.45 1.93 -15.02
N MET A 92 18.23 2.28 -14.60
CA MET A 92 16.98 1.70 -15.07
C MET A 92 16.00 2.80 -15.47
N THR A 93 14.82 2.44 -15.99
CA THR A 93 13.80 3.42 -16.39
C THR A 93 13.54 4.42 -15.27
N CYS A 94 13.60 5.72 -15.60
CA CYS A 94 13.36 6.80 -14.65
C CYS A 94 11.96 6.75 -14.05
N HIS A 95 11.82 7.23 -12.80
CA HIS A 95 10.56 7.33 -12.07
C HIS A 95 9.48 8.08 -12.87
N ASP A 96 9.83 9.23 -13.43
CA ASP A 96 8.89 10.07 -14.22
C ASP A 96 8.69 9.56 -15.65
N GLY A 97 9.25 8.41 -15.98
CA GLY A 97 9.33 7.89 -17.34
C GLY A 97 10.40 8.61 -18.19
N GLY A 98 10.74 7.97 -19.32
CA GLY A 98 11.72 8.50 -20.27
C GLY A 98 13.18 8.34 -19.83
N GLY A 99 13.99 7.66 -20.64
CA GLY A 99 15.42 7.50 -20.38
C GLY A 99 15.76 6.55 -19.24
N LEU A 100 17.02 6.62 -18.79
CA LEU A 100 17.57 5.81 -17.71
C LEU A 100 18.09 6.72 -16.60
N CYS A 101 17.73 6.39 -15.37
CA CYS A 101 18.14 7.06 -14.14
C CYS A 101 18.90 6.08 -13.24
N PRO A 102 19.83 6.57 -12.41
CA PRO A 102 20.56 5.71 -11.47
C PRO A 102 19.62 5.05 -10.46
N VAL A 103 19.94 3.81 -10.09
CA VAL A 103 19.34 3.15 -8.94
C VAL A 103 19.85 3.84 -7.66
N GLN A 104 18.92 4.36 -6.86
CA GLN A 104 19.20 5.00 -5.58
C GLN A 104 18.29 4.33 -4.54
N ASP A 105 17.17 4.95 -4.19
CA ASP A 105 16.20 4.34 -3.29
C ASP A 105 15.49 3.16 -3.97
N TRP A 106 15.46 2.01 -3.28
CA TRP A 106 14.93 0.78 -3.85
C TRP A 106 14.20 -0.13 -2.87
N CYS A 107 13.03 -0.62 -3.27
CA CYS A 107 12.27 -1.63 -2.57
C CYS A 107 12.93 -3.01 -2.74
N VAL A 108 13.43 -3.59 -1.66
CA VAL A 108 14.03 -4.93 -1.65
C VAL A 108 13.17 -5.94 -0.90
N CYS A 109 13.33 -7.22 -1.25
CA CYS A 109 12.69 -8.33 -0.55
C CYS A 109 12.98 -8.29 0.95
N GLN A 110 11.95 -8.49 1.78
CA GLN A 110 12.11 -8.52 3.24
C GLN A 110 13.07 -9.62 3.72
N TRP A 111 13.12 -10.77 3.03
CA TRP A 111 14.06 -11.84 3.37
C TRP A 111 15.50 -11.48 3.00
N ALA A 112 15.69 -10.73 1.90
CA ALA A 112 17.00 -10.31 1.44
C ALA A 112 17.57 -9.21 2.34
N PHE A 113 16.72 -8.31 2.83
CA PHE A 113 17.09 -7.35 3.88
C PHE A 113 17.56 -8.06 5.15
N ALA A 114 16.83 -9.06 5.65
CA ALA A 114 17.26 -9.81 6.83
C ALA A 114 18.63 -10.52 6.62
N SER A 115 18.86 -11.08 5.43
CA SER A 115 20.16 -11.67 5.07
C SER A 115 21.26 -10.60 4.94
N TYR A 116 20.94 -9.43 4.41
CA TYR A 116 21.88 -8.31 4.27
C TYR A 116 22.46 -7.89 5.62
N LEU A 117 21.62 -7.72 6.66
CA LEU A 117 22.12 -7.46 8.01
C LEU A 117 23.00 -8.60 8.55
N GLN A 118 22.57 -9.84 8.31
CA GLN A 118 23.30 -11.02 8.77
C GLN A 118 24.71 -11.09 8.17
N TYR A 119 24.84 -10.82 6.87
CA TYR A 119 26.11 -10.88 6.15
C TYR A 119 26.97 -9.63 6.36
N ALA A 120 26.35 -8.45 6.51
CA ALA A 120 27.06 -7.21 6.86
C ALA A 120 27.65 -7.27 8.27
N GLY A 121 27.11 -8.13 9.14
CA GLY A 121 27.56 -8.28 10.54
C GLY A 121 26.88 -7.32 11.52
N GLY A 122 25.79 -6.66 11.12
CA GLY A 122 25.05 -5.77 12.01
C GLY A 122 24.26 -4.67 11.31
N CYS A 123 23.36 -4.04 12.06
CA CYS A 123 22.52 -2.93 11.59
C CYS A 123 23.34 -1.66 11.29
N ASP A 124 24.49 -1.46 11.93
CA ASP A 124 25.41 -0.34 11.71
C ASP A 124 26.29 -0.53 10.46
N LYS A 125 26.25 -1.72 9.84
CA LYS A 125 27.07 -2.09 8.68
C LYS A 125 26.30 -2.08 7.36
N ILE A 126 25.05 -1.65 7.39
CA ILE A 126 24.20 -1.54 6.20
C ILE A 126 23.95 -0.09 5.81
N GLN A 127 23.58 0.09 4.55
CA GLN A 127 23.11 1.34 3.97
C GLN A 127 21.84 1.83 4.65
N ASP A 128 21.57 3.12 4.50
CA ASP A 128 20.50 3.80 5.23
C ASP A 128 19.11 3.37 4.73
N LEU A 129 18.12 3.56 5.60
CA LEU A 129 16.74 3.17 5.35
C LEU A 129 15.88 4.42 5.10
N VAL A 130 14.96 4.33 4.15
CA VAL A 130 13.94 5.36 3.91
C VAL A 130 12.69 4.94 4.70
N CYS A 131 12.63 5.32 5.97
CA CYS A 131 11.73 4.74 6.97
C CYS A 131 10.25 4.94 6.64
N GLU A 132 9.87 6.11 6.15
CA GLU A 132 8.54 6.50 5.69
C GLU A 132 8.04 5.68 4.48
N ALA A 133 8.96 5.04 3.75
CA ALA A 133 8.68 4.17 2.61
C ALA A 133 8.80 2.66 2.94
N ILE A 134 9.06 2.28 4.20
CA ILE A 134 9.01 0.88 4.63
C ILE A 134 7.57 0.51 4.97
N ASN A 135 7.04 -0.52 4.31
CA ASN A 135 5.68 -1.00 4.54
C ASN A 135 5.54 -1.69 5.91
N MET A 136 4.46 -1.39 6.63
CA MET A 136 4.11 -2.02 7.91
C MET A 136 4.06 -3.56 7.82
N GLN A 137 3.72 -4.13 6.66
CA GLN A 137 3.70 -5.59 6.49
C GLN A 137 5.06 -6.25 6.72
N ALA A 138 6.18 -5.55 6.45
CA ALA A 138 7.50 -6.08 6.80
C ALA A 138 7.65 -6.29 8.32
N ALA A 139 7.22 -5.30 9.12
CA ALA A 139 7.26 -5.40 10.58
C ALA A 139 6.36 -6.52 11.10
N LEU A 140 5.14 -6.64 10.55
CA LEU A 140 4.22 -7.72 10.91
C LEU A 140 4.77 -9.10 10.53
N ALA A 141 5.41 -9.23 9.38
CA ALA A 141 6.07 -10.45 8.93
C ALA A 141 7.24 -10.84 9.84
N TYR A 142 8.13 -9.91 10.19
CA TYR A 142 9.23 -10.23 11.11
C TYR A 142 8.73 -10.62 12.50
N LYS A 143 7.66 -9.98 12.99
CA LYS A 143 7.03 -10.36 14.27
C LYS A 143 6.39 -11.73 14.23
N SER A 144 5.76 -12.12 13.11
CA SER A 144 5.19 -13.46 12.98
C SER A 144 6.26 -14.55 12.91
N MET A 145 7.50 -14.16 12.61
CA MET A 145 8.70 -15.02 12.57
C MET A 145 9.61 -14.83 13.79
N ALA A 146 9.09 -14.28 14.88
CA ALA A 146 9.86 -14.00 16.10
C ALA A 146 10.56 -15.25 16.65
N GLY A 147 11.78 -15.07 17.15
CA GLY A 147 12.65 -16.14 17.64
C GLY A 147 13.60 -16.70 16.58
N ILE A 148 13.44 -16.29 15.31
CA ILE A 148 14.45 -16.53 14.27
C ILE A 148 15.39 -15.32 14.23
N THR A 149 16.64 -15.52 14.66
CA THR A 149 17.64 -14.46 14.88
C THR A 149 17.73 -13.42 13.77
N LYS A 150 17.73 -13.82 12.49
CA LYS A 150 17.87 -12.85 11.39
C LYS A 150 16.65 -11.92 11.24
N TYR A 151 15.44 -12.41 11.50
CA TYR A 151 14.23 -11.60 11.44
C TYR A 151 14.07 -10.73 12.69
N ASP A 152 14.46 -11.25 13.87
CA ASP A 152 14.55 -10.44 15.08
C ASP A 152 15.58 -9.30 14.94
N ASN A 153 16.71 -9.56 14.27
CA ASN A 153 17.71 -8.55 13.96
C ASN A 153 17.18 -7.50 12.97
N ALA A 154 16.47 -7.92 11.92
CA ALA A 154 15.88 -7.01 10.94
C ALA A 154 14.85 -6.08 11.58
N LEU A 155 13.93 -6.63 12.39
CA LEU A 155 12.92 -5.83 13.09
C LEU A 155 13.58 -4.82 14.04
N ARG A 156 14.53 -5.25 14.86
CA ARG A 156 15.25 -4.36 15.78
C ARG A 156 16.04 -3.27 15.06
N CYS A 157 16.58 -3.57 13.88
CA CYS A 157 17.29 -2.58 13.08
C CYS A 157 16.34 -1.49 12.59
N ILE A 158 15.18 -1.87 12.07
CA ILE A 158 14.13 -0.92 11.67
C ILE A 158 13.69 -0.08 12.88
N GLU A 159 13.43 -0.70 14.03
CA GLU A 159 13.09 0.01 15.26
C GLU A 159 14.15 1.04 15.67
N SER A 160 15.43 0.64 15.63
CA SER A 160 16.54 1.51 16.03
C SER A 160 16.82 2.63 15.03
N ARG A 161 16.79 2.35 13.72
CA ARG A 161 17.09 3.33 12.67
C ARG A 161 15.95 4.32 12.47
N CYS A 162 14.71 3.85 12.63
CA CYS A 162 13.52 4.65 12.37
C CYS A 162 12.86 5.24 13.64
N GLY A 163 13.37 4.89 14.83
CA GLY A 163 12.86 5.44 16.10
C GLY A 163 11.45 4.95 16.48
N VAL A 164 11.11 3.71 16.10
CA VAL A 164 9.78 3.11 16.34
C VAL A 164 9.84 1.96 17.34
N SER A 165 8.71 1.65 18.01
CA SER A 165 8.60 0.48 18.91
C SER A 165 7.52 -0.49 18.42
N LEU A 166 7.93 -1.42 17.57
CA LEU A 166 7.08 -2.38 16.87
C LEU A 166 6.99 -3.71 17.62
N SER A 167 8.07 -4.13 18.28
CA SER A 167 8.21 -5.35 19.07
C SER A 167 7.34 -5.33 20.33
N LYS A 168 7.21 -4.17 20.98
CA LYS A 168 6.40 -3.98 22.20
C LYS A 168 4.91 -3.78 21.92
N THR A 169 4.57 -3.31 20.72
CA THR A 169 3.17 -3.08 20.36
C THR A 169 2.52 -4.43 20.06
N GLY A 170 1.44 -4.81 20.74
CA GLY A 170 0.75 -6.06 20.45
C GLY A 170 0.33 -6.14 18.98
N THR A 171 0.38 -7.32 18.35
CA THR A 171 -0.04 -7.49 16.94
C THR A 171 -1.48 -7.01 16.72
N SER A 172 -2.36 -7.24 17.70
CA SER A 172 -3.72 -6.71 17.73
C SER A 172 -3.78 -5.18 17.81
N ALA A 173 -2.83 -4.51 18.48
CA ALA A 173 -2.79 -3.06 18.57
C ALA A 173 -2.21 -2.41 17.29
N LEU A 174 -1.22 -3.03 16.65
CA LEU A 174 -0.75 -2.60 15.32
C LEU A 174 -1.85 -2.77 14.28
N LEU A 175 -2.51 -3.93 14.26
CA LEU A 175 -3.65 -4.19 13.38
C LEU A 175 -4.81 -3.24 13.69
N ALA A 176 -5.13 -2.98 14.97
CA ALA A 176 -6.18 -2.04 15.33
C ALA A 176 -5.85 -0.59 14.94
N LYS A 177 -4.59 -0.15 15.04
CA LYS A 177 -4.16 1.16 14.55
C LYS A 177 -4.32 1.23 13.02
N ALA A 178 -3.88 0.19 12.32
CA ALA A 178 -4.05 0.05 10.87
C ALA A 178 -5.51 -0.02 10.43
N MET A 179 -6.40 -0.58 11.26
CA MET A 179 -7.83 -0.67 10.99
C MET A 179 -8.59 0.61 11.37
N ASN A 180 -8.19 1.32 12.43
CA ASN A 180 -8.85 2.55 12.87
C ASN A 180 -8.63 3.71 11.90
N ASN A 181 -7.47 3.79 11.23
CA ASN A 181 -7.26 4.73 10.12
C ASN A 181 -8.21 4.43 8.93
N LYS A 182 -8.61 3.17 8.72
CA LYS A 182 -9.57 2.79 7.67
C LYS A 182 -11.00 3.19 7.98
N ALA A 183 -11.40 3.20 9.26
CA ALA A 183 -12.75 3.63 9.65
C ALA A 183 -13.02 5.09 9.24
N GLY A 184 -12.03 5.99 9.37
CA GLY A 184 -12.14 7.39 8.95
C GLY A 184 -12.42 7.56 7.45
N ILE A 185 -11.80 6.73 6.61
CA ILE A 185 -11.97 6.74 5.14
C ILE A 185 -13.33 6.16 4.73
N VAL A 186 -13.80 5.11 5.41
CA VAL A 186 -15.13 4.50 5.18
C VAL A 186 -16.27 5.46 5.56
N TYR A 187 -16.11 6.25 6.63
CA TYR A 187 -17.10 7.26 7.01
C TYR A 187 -17.16 8.44 6.01
N ALA A 188 -16.00 8.88 5.48
CA ALA A 188 -15.97 9.97 4.50
C ALA A 188 -16.60 9.58 3.15
N SER A 189 -16.33 8.36 2.68
CA SER A 189 -16.85 7.84 1.41
C SER A 189 -18.35 7.52 1.46
N SER A 190 -18.86 7.02 2.59
CA SER A 190 -20.30 6.78 2.78
C SER A 190 -21.13 8.07 2.86
N LEU A 191 -20.57 9.16 3.41
CA LEU A 191 -21.21 10.49 3.41
C LEU A 191 -21.30 11.09 2.00
N LEU A 192 -20.26 10.92 1.17
CA LEU A 192 -20.27 11.38 -0.23
C LEU A 192 -21.30 10.65 -1.09
N ILE A 193 -21.48 9.33 -0.88
CA ILE A 193 -22.49 8.53 -1.57
C ILE A 193 -23.90 8.93 -1.13
N ALA A 194 -24.11 9.18 0.17
CA ALA A 194 -25.40 9.64 0.68
C ALA A 194 -25.78 11.03 0.10
N ALA A 195 -24.82 11.96 0.04
CA ALA A 195 -25.04 13.30 -0.52
C ALA A 195 -25.40 13.27 -2.01
N SER A 196 -24.71 12.43 -2.80
CA SER A 196 -24.97 12.27 -4.23
C SER A 196 -26.30 11.55 -4.53
N ALA A 197 -26.70 10.58 -3.70
CA ALA A 197 -28.03 9.98 -3.78
C ALA A 197 -29.16 11.00 -3.53
N VAL A 198 -29.02 11.85 -2.51
CA VAL A 198 -29.99 12.91 -2.20
C VAL A 198 -30.08 13.93 -3.35
N ALA A 199 -28.94 14.35 -3.92
CA ALA A 199 -28.91 15.25 -5.07
C ALA A 199 -29.62 14.65 -6.30
N PHE A 200 -29.42 13.35 -6.57
CA PHE A 200 -30.11 12.67 -7.66
C PHE A 200 -31.63 12.59 -7.46
N PHE A 201 -32.09 12.25 -6.24
CA PHE A 201 -33.53 12.20 -5.94
C PHE A 201 -34.21 13.57 -6.03
N THR A 202 -33.53 14.63 -5.58
CA THR A 202 -34.06 16.00 -5.67
C THR A 202 -34.11 16.50 -7.11
N TRP A 203 -33.07 16.28 -7.91
CA TRP A 203 -33.07 16.59 -9.34
C TRP A 203 -34.21 15.87 -10.08
N ASN A 204 -34.37 14.57 -9.84
CA ASN A 204 -35.38 13.76 -10.51
C ASN A 204 -36.81 14.21 -10.16
N ARG A 205 -37.06 14.62 -8.90
CA ARG A 205 -38.33 15.26 -8.51
C ARG A 205 -38.57 16.57 -9.26
N THR A 206 -37.55 17.42 -9.41
CA THR A 206 -37.69 18.70 -10.11
C THR A 206 -38.04 18.50 -11.58
N GLN A 207 -37.42 17.51 -12.25
CA GLN A 207 -37.71 17.16 -13.64
C GLN A 207 -39.13 16.59 -13.82
N GLN A 208 -39.60 15.74 -12.90
CA GLN A 208 -40.99 15.25 -12.91
C GLN A 208 -42.02 16.39 -12.74
N MET A 209 -41.70 17.41 -11.95
CA MET A 209 -42.59 18.55 -11.73
C MET A 209 -42.61 19.51 -12.94
N GLN A 210 -41.49 19.67 -13.65
CA GLN A 210 -41.42 20.44 -14.89
C GLN A 210 -42.19 19.76 -16.03
N GLY A 211 -42.02 18.44 -16.22
CA GLY A 211 -42.76 17.67 -17.24
C GLY A 211 -44.28 17.64 -17.01
N LYS A 212 -44.75 17.66 -15.74
CA LYS A 212 -46.18 17.77 -15.42
C LYS A 212 -46.75 19.17 -15.70
N ARG A 213 -45.96 20.23 -15.60
CA ARG A 213 -46.40 21.60 -15.91
C ARG A 213 -46.62 21.80 -17.41
N GLU A 214 -45.78 21.22 -18.25
CA GLU A 214 -45.90 21.35 -19.71
C GLU A 214 -47.11 20.59 -20.28
N HIS A 215 -47.57 19.53 -19.59
CA HIS A 215 -48.74 18.76 -20.01
C HIS A 215 -50.09 19.36 -19.56
N LEU A 216 -50.08 20.35 -18.66
CA LEU A 216 -51.28 21.09 -18.20
C LEU A 216 -51.51 22.41 -18.96
N VAL A 217 -50.64 22.75 -19.92
CA VAL A 217 -50.69 23.99 -20.72
C VAL A 217 -50.95 23.71 -22.21
N LYS A 218 -51.35 22.48 -22.56
CA LYS A 218 -51.89 22.10 -23.88
C LYS A 218 -53.31 21.61 -23.72
#